data_AF-A0A7W9HSM9-F1
#
_entry.id   AF-A0A7W9HSM9-F1
#
_cell.length_a   1.000
_cell.length_b   1.000
_cell.length_c   1.000
_cell.angle_alpha   90.00
_cell.angle_beta   90.00
_cell.angle_gamma   90.00
#
_symmetry.space_group_name_H-M   'P 1'
#
loop_
_entity.id
_entity.type
_entity.pdbx_description
1 polymer ?
#
loop_
_entity_poly.entity_id
_entity_poly.type
_entity_poly.pdbx_seq_one_letter_code
_entity_poly.pdbx_strand_id
1 'polypeptide(L)' 'MSRHRTPRRRLFQRRRDDLLERSFRSCPACSTEVHVFADLCRHCGGTLELRAS' A
#
# COMPACT_ATOMS: atom_id res chain seq x y z
N MET A 1 50.25 9.37 -1.98
CA MET A 1 49.54 8.08 -1.95
C MET A 1 48.04 8.35 -1.82
N SER A 2 47.31 8.38 -2.94
CA SER A 2 45.89 8.74 -2.98
C SER A 2 45.02 7.54 -2.62
N ARG A 3 44.26 7.64 -1.51
CA ARG A 3 43.34 6.59 -1.06
C ARG A 3 42.01 6.72 -1.81
N HIS A 4 41.82 5.93 -2.85
CA HIS A 4 40.52 5.83 -3.53
C HIS A 4 39.55 5.03 -2.65
N ARG A 5 38.52 5.71 -2.13
CA ARG A 5 37.45 5.10 -1.32
C ARG A 5 36.32 4.70 -2.27
N THR A 6 36.28 3.44 -2.69
CA THR A 6 35.19 2.93 -3.53
C THR A 6 33.89 2.86 -2.72
N PRO A 7 32.77 3.44 -3.19
CA PRO A 7 31.49 3.39 -2.49
C PRO A 7 30.96 1.94 -2.54
N ARG A 8 30.84 1.31 -1.37
CA ARG A 8 30.22 0.00 -1.23
C ARG A 8 28.75 0.10 -1.64
N ARG A 9 28.41 -0.43 -2.82
CA ARG A 9 27.01 -0.61 -3.26
C ARG A 9 26.29 -1.49 -2.23
N ARG A 10 25.33 -0.91 -1.52
CA ARG A 10 24.48 -1.66 -0.57
C ARG A 10 23.48 -2.47 -1.38
N LEU A 11 23.83 -3.73 -1.70
CA LEU A 11 23.03 -4.65 -2.54
C LEU A 11 21.71 -5.09 -1.89
N PHE A 12 21.47 -4.77 -0.61
CA PHE A 12 20.31 -5.21 0.16
C PHE A 12 19.43 -4.04 0.60
N GLN A 13 18.99 -3.20 -0.34
CA GLN A 13 17.87 -2.31 -0.06
C GLN A 13 16.62 -3.18 0.15
N ARG A 14 16.23 -3.35 1.42
CA ARG A 14 14.94 -3.96 1.77
C ARG A 14 13.85 -3.10 1.15
N ARG A 15 13.20 -3.60 0.09
CA ARG A 15 11.90 -3.09 -0.31
C ARG A 15 10.98 -3.29 0.89
N ARG A 16 10.46 -2.19 1.46
CA ARG A 16 9.31 -2.30 2.36
C ARG A 16 8.17 -2.81 1.50
N ASP A 17 7.77 -4.03 1.77
CA ASP A 17 6.62 -4.62 1.13
C ASP A 17 5.41 -4.20 1.97
N ASP A 18 4.88 -3.01 1.68
CA ASP A 18 3.73 -2.46 2.39
C ASP A 18 2.42 -3.08 1.85
N LEU A 19 2.36 -4.42 1.81
CA LEU A 19 1.19 -5.22 1.43
C LEU A 19 -0.08 -4.81 2.20
N LEU A 20 0.09 -4.43 3.47
CA LEU A 20 -1.01 -3.97 4.31
C LEU A 20 -1.55 -2.62 3.86
N GLU A 21 -0.68 -1.67 3.49
CA GLU A 21 -1.11 -0.35 3.00
C GLU A 21 -1.85 -0.46 1.66
N ARG A 22 -1.52 -1.48 0.83
CA ARG A 22 -2.24 -1.77 -0.41
C ARG A 22 -3.58 -2.47 -0.22
N SER A 23 -3.87 -2.95 0.99
CA SER A 23 -5.13 -3.63 1.30
C SER A 23 -6.27 -2.67 1.62
N PHE A 24 -6.06 -1.35 1.53
CA PHE A 24 -7.08 -0.34 1.72
C PHE A 24 -7.39 0.42 0.42
N ARG A 25 -8.65 0.79 0.26
CA ARG A 25 -9.18 1.63 -0.83
C ARG A 25 -10.09 2.69 -0.26
N SER A 26 -10.27 3.80 -0.97
CA SER A 26 -11.26 4.81 -0.58
C SER A 26 -12.67 4.37 -0.99
N CYS A 27 -13.63 4.52 -0.09
CA CYS A 27 -15.04 4.32 -0.39
C CYS A 27 -15.50 5.37 -1.43
N PRO A 28 -16.15 4.96 -2.54
CA PRO A 28 -16.59 5.90 -3.58
C PRO A 28 -17.74 6.82 -3.12
N ALA A 29 -18.47 6.46 -2.05
CA ALA A 29 -19.60 7.24 -1.57
C ALA A 29 -19.22 8.28 -0.50
N CYS A 30 -18.34 7.94 0.44
CA CYS A 30 -18.01 8.80 1.57
C CYS A 30 -16.51 9.07 1.76
N SER A 31 -15.66 8.62 0.82
CA SER A 31 -14.20 8.81 0.82
C SER A 31 -13.42 8.22 2.01
N THR A 32 -14.09 7.52 2.94
CA THR A 32 -13.44 6.81 4.05
C THR A 32 -12.59 5.65 3.57
N GLU A 33 -11.46 5.39 4.22
CA GLU A 33 -10.66 4.19 3.97
C GLU A 33 -11.41 2.92 4.40
N VAL A 34 -11.49 1.97 3.47
CA VAL A 34 -12.14 0.68 3.65
C VAL A 34 -11.23 -0.42 3.11
N HIS A 35 -11.36 -1.62 3.65
CA HIS A 35 -10.58 -2.77 3.18
C HIS A 35 -10.97 -3.13 1.73
N VAL A 36 -10.00 -3.53 0.91
CA VAL A 36 -10.26 -3.94 -0.49
C VAL A 36 -11.24 -5.11 -0.58
N PHE A 37 -11.26 -5.99 0.42
CA PHE A 37 -12.18 -7.12 0.53
C PHE A 37 -13.51 -6.80 1.24
N ALA A 38 -13.79 -5.54 1.59
CA ALA A 38 -15.06 -5.18 2.19
C ALA A 38 -16.17 -5.09 1.13
N ASP A 39 -17.31 -5.74 1.40
CA ASP A 39 -18.55 -5.68 0.61
C ASP A 39 -19.43 -4.48 0.99
N LEU A 40 -19.25 -3.93 2.19
CA LEU A 40 -20.03 -2.81 2.74
C LEU A 40 -19.13 -1.82 3.47
N CYS A 41 -19.37 -0.53 3.27
CA CYS A 41 -18.73 0.52 4.04
C CYS A 41 -19.40 0.67 5.40
N ARG A 42 -18.64 0.49 6.50
CA ARG A 42 -19.17 0.68 7.86
C ARG A 42 -19.48 2.13 8.23
N HIS A 43 -18.95 3.09 7.48
CA HIS A 43 -19.14 4.52 7.75
C HIS A 43 -20.45 5.05 7.15
N CYS A 44 -20.73 4.74 5.88
CA CYS A 44 -21.91 5.25 5.17
C CYS A 44 -22.97 4.18 4.86
N GLY A 45 -22.66 2.89 5.05
CA GLY A 45 -23.53 1.77 4.68
C GLY A 45 -23.56 1.45 3.19
N GLY A 46 -22.78 2.14 2.36
CA GLY A 46 -22.75 1.90 0.91
C GLY A 46 -22.16 0.54 0.54
N THR A 47 -22.77 -0.12 -0.44
CA THR A 47 -22.27 -1.37 -1.03
C THR A 47 -21.00 -1.11 -1.83
N LEU A 48 -19.99 -1.97 -1.65
CA LEU A 48 -18.69 -1.86 -2.30
C LEU A 48 -18.51 -3.05 -3.23
N GLU A 49 -18.38 -2.81 -4.53
CA GLU A 49 -18.09 -3.89 -5.47
C GLU A 49 -16.64 -4.36 -5.31
N LEU A 50 -16.44 -5.65 -5.07
CA LEU A 50 -15.13 -6.29 -5.11
C LEU A 50 -14.58 -6.23 -6.54
N ARG A 51 -13.55 -5.42 -6.77
CA ARG A 51 -12.79 -5.49 -8.03
C ARG A 51 -11.70 -6.53 -7.86
N ALA A 52 -11.93 -7.73 -8.39
CA ALA A 52 -10.85 -8.69 -8.61
C ALA A 52 -9.90 -8.09 -9.66
N SER A 53 -8.67 -7.77 -9.24
CA SER A 53 -7.59 -7.25 -10.07
C SER A 53 -6.69 -8.35 -10.58
#